data_AF-A0A819V495-F1
#
_entry.id   AF-A0A819V495-F1
#
_cell.length_a   1.000
_cell.length_b   1.000
_cell.length_c   1.000
_cell.angle_alpha   90.00
_cell.angle_beta   90.00
_cell.angle_gamma   90.00
#
_symmetry.space_group_name_H-M   'P 1'
#
loop_
_entity.id
_entity.type
_entity.pdbx_description
1 polymer ?
#
loop_
_entity_poly.entity_id
_entity_poly.type
_entity_poly.pdbx_seq_one_letter_code
_entity_poly.pdbx_strand_id
1 'polypeptide(L)' 'MFLSVLDLVEPTLDNLQRIAHKLAKRALKNGYDPNFYSPFARSAKRSLGINICGGKPDDVTVLLAVVKSTFV' A
#
# COMPACT_ATOMS: atom_id res chain seq x y z
N MET A 1 -15.58 -2.22 2.17
CA MET A 1 -15.68 -1.78 0.76
C MET A 1 -14.32 -1.97 0.10
N PHE A 2 -14.16 -3.01 -0.71
CA PHE A 2 -12.89 -3.41 -1.33
C PHE A 2 -12.49 -2.46 -2.48
N LEU A 3 -11.20 -2.38 -2.78
CA LEU A 3 -10.72 -1.87 -4.07
C LEU A 3 -11.25 -2.86 -5.12
N SER A 4 -12.21 -2.47 -5.96
CA SER A 4 -12.63 -3.32 -7.06
C SER A 4 -11.61 -3.15 -8.19
N VAL A 5 -11.19 -4.26 -8.77
CA VAL A 5 -10.35 -4.25 -9.99
C VAL A 5 -11.06 -3.51 -11.14
N LEU A 6 -12.39 -3.38 -11.06
CA LEU A 6 -13.22 -2.60 -11.98
C LEU A 6 -12.86 -1.11 -12.00
N ASP A 7 -12.40 -0.52 -10.88
CA ASP A 7 -11.95 0.88 -10.84
C ASP A 7 -10.69 1.13 -11.70
N LEU A 8 -10.01 0.06 -12.14
CA LEU A 8 -8.79 0.11 -12.97
C LEU A 8 -9.05 -0.22 -14.45
N VAL A 9 -10.27 -0.63 -14.82
CA VAL A 9 -10.62 -0.96 -16.21
C VAL A 9 -10.76 0.32 -17.04
N GLU A 10 -11.47 1.32 -16.50
CA GLU A 10 -11.50 2.68 -17.05
C GLU A 10 -11.11 3.69 -15.97
N PRO A 11 -9.80 3.87 -15.74
CA PRO A 11 -9.33 4.73 -14.67
C PRO A 11 -9.62 6.19 -15.00
N THR A 12 -10.51 6.80 -14.22
CA THR A 12 -10.62 8.26 -14.16
C THR A 12 -9.60 8.82 -13.16
N LEU A 13 -9.26 10.10 -13.27
CA LEU A 13 -8.37 10.75 -12.30
C LEU A 13 -8.89 10.62 -10.86
N ASP A 14 -10.21 10.76 -10.66
CA ASP A 14 -10.86 10.62 -9.35
C ASP A 14 -10.74 9.19 -8.81
N ASN A 15 -10.93 8.18 -9.66
CA ASN A 15 -10.71 6.78 -9.27
C ASN A 15 -9.25 6.57 -8.82
N LEU A 16 -8.28 7.05 -9.59
CA LEU A 16 -6.86 6.90 -9.26
C LEU A 16 -6.49 7.61 -7.97
N GLN A 17 -6.92 8.86 -7.79
CA GLN A 17 -6.68 9.62 -6.56
C GLN A 17 -7.30 8.92 -5.34
N ARG A 18 -8.52 8.41 -5.48
CA ARG A 18 -9.20 7.65 -4.43
C ARG A 18 -8.45 6.36 -4.08
N ILE A 19 -7.91 5.65 -5.07
CA ILE A 19 -7.11 4.44 -4.86
C ILE A 19 -5.81 4.78 -4.13
N ALA A 20 -5.07 5.79 -4.61
CA ALA A 20 -3.83 6.25 -3.99
C ALA A 20 -4.04 6.63 -2.52
N HIS A 21 -5.10 7.40 -2.23
CA HIS A 21 -5.49 7.75 -0.87
C HIS A 21 -5.81 6.51 -0.02
N LYS A 22 -6.60 5.55 -0.55
CA LYS A 22 -6.93 4.31 0.17
C LYS A 22 -5.69 3.48 0.50
N LEU A 23 -4.73 3.39 -0.43
CA LEU A 23 -3.46 2.71 -0.21
C LEU A 23 -2.66 3.41 0.89
N ALA A 24 -2.52 4.74 0.82
CA ALA A 24 -1.81 5.53 1.82
C ALA A 24 -2.44 5.36 3.21
N LYS A 25 -3.77 5.48 3.32
CA LYS A 25 -4.52 5.31 4.58
C LYS A 25 -4.37 3.90 5.16
N ARG A 26 -4.35 2.86 4.31
CA ARG A 26 -4.16 1.48 4.76
C ARG A 26 -2.73 1.24 5.24
N ALA A 27 -1.73 1.74 4.52
CA ALA A 27 -0.33 1.66 4.93
C ALA A 27 -0.10 2.39 6.25
N LEU A 28 -0.67 3.60 6.42
CA LEU A 28 -0.62 4.36 7.66
C LEU A 28 -1.22 3.56 8.83
N LYS A 29 -2.45 3.03 8.67
CA LYS A 29 -3.08 2.18 9.70
C LYS A 29 -2.22 0.99 10.08
N ASN A 30 -1.66 0.29 9.08
CA ASN A 30 -0.78 -0.84 9.31
C ASN A 30 0.55 -0.45 9.97
N GLY A 31 1.05 0.76 9.70
CA GLY A 31 2.26 1.32 10.30
C GLY A 31 2.14 1.51 11.82
N TYR A 32 0.94 1.87 12.28
CA TYR A 32 0.63 2.02 13.72
C TYR A 32 0.09 0.75 14.38
N ASP A 33 -0.11 -0.35 13.65
CA ASP A 33 -0.61 -1.60 14.24
C ASP A 33 0.56 -2.40 14.86
N PRO A 34 0.64 -2.53 16.20
CA PRO A 34 1.73 -3.25 16.87
C PRO A 34 1.67 -4.76 16.67
N ASN A 35 0.53 -5.30 16.23
CA ASN A 35 0.32 -6.73 16.02
C ASN A 35 0.43 -7.12 14.55
N PHE A 36 0.55 -6.14 13.64
CA PHE A 36 0.73 -6.42 12.23
C PHE A 36 2.12 -6.97 11.97
N TYR A 37 2.22 -8.21 11.48
CA TYR A 37 3.49 -8.77 11.06
C TYR A 37 3.92 -8.17 9.71
N SER A 38 4.42 -6.94 9.78
CA SER A 38 4.67 -6.07 8.65
C SER A 38 5.81 -6.58 7.75
N PRO A 39 5.90 -6.10 6.49
CA PRO A 39 7.07 -6.36 5.64
C PRO A 39 8.39 -5.96 6.32
N PHE A 40 8.40 -4.86 7.07
CA PHE A 40 9.55 -4.40 7.84
C PHE A 40 9.95 -5.42 8.91
N ALA A 41 9.00 -5.85 9.75
CA ALA A 41 9.24 -6.85 10.80
C ALA A 41 9.73 -8.19 10.22
N ARG A 42 9.14 -8.64 9.10
CA ARG A 42 9.59 -9.84 8.36
C ARG A 42 11.03 -9.72 7.88
N SER A 43 11.40 -8.55 7.35
CA SER A 43 12.76 -8.30 6.88
C SER A 43 13.75 -8.28 8.04
N ALA A 44 13.42 -7.60 9.15
CA ALA A 44 14.27 -7.55 10.34
C ALA A 44 14.57 -8.95 10.91
N LYS A 45 13.56 -9.82 10.97
CA LYS A 45 13.74 -11.21 11.40
C LYS A 45 14.62 -12.01 10.43
N ARG A 46 14.36 -11.93 9.13
CA ARG A 46 15.08 -12.72 8.12
C ARG A 46 16.53 -12.29 7.93
N SER A 47 16.78 -10.99 7.93
CA SER A 47 18.08 -10.44 7.56
C SER A 47 19.01 -10.23 8.76
N LEU A 48 18.45 -9.97 9.95
CA LEU A 48 19.22 -9.61 11.15
C LEU A 48 18.87 -10.47 12.38
N GLY A 49 17.96 -11.44 12.27
CA GLY A 49 17.52 -12.26 13.41
C GLY A 49 16.69 -11.50 14.46
N ILE A 50 16.26 -10.28 14.15
CA ILE A 50 15.55 -9.41 15.11
C ILE A 50 14.07 -9.84 15.18
N ASN A 51 13.66 -10.37 16.33
CA ASN A 51 12.27 -10.81 16.57
C ASN A 51 11.39 -9.65 17.04
N ILE A 52 10.89 -8.87 16.09
CA ILE A 52 9.91 -7.80 16.32
C ILE A 52 8.59 -8.10 15.64
N CYS A 53 7.52 -7.52 16.17
CA CYS A 53 6.20 -7.45 15.54
C CYS A 53 5.78 -5.97 15.42
N GLY A 54 4.81 -5.71 14.56
CA GLY A 54 4.24 -4.39 14.36
C GLY A 54 4.61 -3.75 13.04
N GLY A 55 3.84 -2.72 12.69
CA GLY A 55 4.16 -1.77 11.65
C GLY A 55 5.35 -0.89 11.99
N LYS A 56 5.80 -0.13 10.98
CA LYS A 56 6.72 0.98 11.16
C LYS A 56 5.91 2.28 11.03
N PRO A 57 5.73 3.06 12.12
CA PRO A 57 5.15 4.39 12.02
C PRO A 57 6.11 5.30 11.26
N ASP A 58 5.70 5.76 10.08
CA ASP A 58 6.53 6.59 9.18
C ASP A 58 5.61 7.35 8.21
N ASP A 59 6.16 8.37 7.56
CA ASP A 59 5.45 9.11 6.52
C ASP A 59 5.17 8.21 5.32
N VAL A 60 3.93 8.28 4.80
CA VAL A 60 3.50 7.46 3.65
C VAL A 60 3.20 8.35 2.46
N THR A 61 3.96 8.16 1.38
CA THR A 61 3.72 8.78 0.06
C THR A 61 3.35 7.71 -0.96
N VAL A 62 2.27 7.91 -1.73
CA VAL A 62 1.83 6.99 -2.79
C VAL A 62 1.72 7.74 -4.11
N LEU A 63 2.48 7.30 -5.11
CA LEU A 63 2.31 7.71 -6.52
C LEU A 63 1.67 6.55 -7.28
N LEU A 64 0.54 6.79 -7.95
CA LEU A 64 -0.18 5.79 -8.72
C LEU A 64 -0.20 6.18 -10.20
N ALA A 65 0.21 5.25 -11.06
CA ALA A 65 0.18 5.38 -12.50
C ALA A 65 -0.44 4.13 -13.13
N VAL A 66 -1.16 4.31 -14.25
CA VAL A 66 -1.72 3.21 -15.04
C VAL A 66 -1.11 3.24 -16.43
N VAL A 67 -0.61 2.09 -16.87
CA VAL A 67 -0.14 1.90 -18.24
C VAL A 67 -1.34 1.41 -19.07
N LYS A 68 -1.77 2.22 -20.04
CA LYS A 68 -2.74 1.80 -21.07
C LYS A 68 -1.96 1.41 -22.32
N SER A 69 -2.27 0.25 -22.90
CA SER A 69 -1.78 -0.09 -24.23
C SER A 69 -2.56 0.72 -25.25
N THR A 70 -1.89 1.68 -25.89
CA THR A 70 -2.43 2.34 -27.08
C THR A 70 -2.00 1.48 -28.27
N PHE A 71 -2.83 0.52 -28.66
CA PHE A 71 -2.68 -0.08 -29.99
C PHE A 71 -3.11 1.00 -30.99
N VAL A 72 -2.11 1.60 -31.66
CA VAL A 72 -2.29 2.49 -32.81
C VAL A 72 -2.35 1.65 -34.06
#